data_AF-A0A2E9LLB9-F1
#
_entry.id   AF-A0A2E9LLB9-F1
#
_cell.length_a   1.000
_cell.length_b   1.000
_cell.length_c   1.000
_cell.angle_alpha   90.00
_cell.angle_beta   90.00
_cell.angle_gamma   90.00
#
_symmetry.space_group_name_H-M   'P 1'
#
loop_
_entity.id
_entity.type
_entity.pdbx_description
1 polymer ?
#
loop_
_entity_poly.entity_id
_entity_poly.type
_entity_poly.pdbx_seq_one_letter_code
_entity_poly.pdbx_strand_id
1 'polypeptide(L)'
;MGFENPWEGRAFGVAVALTHARRYEWHEFNRVFIEHISRAEESGDSSTYYQRWLAALEELALKKGFVSEQELADRAQVFADEDKHE
;
A
#
# COMPACT_ATOMS: atom_id res chain seq x y z
N MET A 1 -8.74 19.02 0.12
CA MET A 1 -7.62 18.04 0.12
C MET A 1 -8.19 16.77 0.73
N GLY A 2 -8.62 15.84 -0.10
CA GLY A 2 -9.42 14.68 0.31
C GLY A 2 -8.92 13.43 -0.41
N PHE A 3 -9.28 12.27 0.13
CA PHE A 3 -9.20 11.01 -0.58
C PHE A 3 -10.22 11.04 -1.72
N GLU A 4 -9.76 10.77 -2.94
CA GLU A 4 -10.59 10.66 -4.15
C GLU A 4 -11.40 9.36 -4.12
N ASN A 5 -10.86 8.31 -3.50
CA ASN A 5 -11.48 7.00 -3.37
C ASN A 5 -11.52 6.55 -1.90
N PRO A 6 -12.56 5.79 -1.50
CA PRO A 6 -12.71 5.31 -0.12
C PRO A 6 -11.57 4.40 0.34
N TRP A 7 -10.87 3.73 -0.59
CA TRP A 7 -9.75 2.86 -0.26
C TRP A 7 -8.49 3.63 0.14
N GLU A 8 -8.30 4.87 -0.33
CA GLU A 8 -7.07 5.64 -0.07
C GLU A 8 -6.98 6.02 1.41
N GLY A 9 -8.11 6.41 2.01
CA GLY A 9 -8.19 6.68 3.45
C GLY A 9 -7.99 5.42 4.30
N ARG A 10 -8.46 4.26 3.81
CA ARG A 10 -8.23 2.97 4.48
C ARG A 10 -6.76 2.59 4.45
N ALA A 11 -6.13 2.70 3.28
CA ALA A 11 -4.71 2.43 3.10
C ALA A 11 -3.87 3.30 4.06
N PHE A 12 -4.13 4.61 4.06
CA PHE A 12 -3.50 5.56 4.99
C PHE A 12 -3.68 5.16 6.47
N GLY A 13 -4.91 4.84 6.84
CA GLY A 13 -5.24 4.38 8.20
C GLY A 13 -4.46 3.14 8.61
N VAL A 14 -4.29 2.16 7.71
CA VAL A 14 -3.51 0.94 7.97
C VAL A 14 -2.05 1.28 8.22
N ALA A 15 -1.41 2.12 7.40
CA ALA A 15 -0.01 2.49 7.64
C ALA A 15 0.18 3.24 8.95
N VAL A 16 -0.71 4.18 9.27
CA VAL A 16 -0.66 4.91 10.54
C VAL A 16 -0.84 3.97 11.72
N ALA A 17 -1.79 3.02 11.63
CA ALA A 17 -2.02 2.03 12.68
C ALA A 17 -0.80 1.11 12.89
N LEU A 18 -0.15 0.64 11.83
CA LEU A 18 1.05 -0.19 11.91
C LEU A 18 2.23 0.58 12.51
N THR A 19 2.38 1.85 12.14
CA THR A 19 3.39 2.75 12.73
C THR A 19 3.13 2.96 14.23
N HIS A 20 1.88 3.24 14.60
CA HIS A 20 1.49 3.43 16.00
C HIS A 20 1.67 2.16 16.83
N ALA A 21 1.44 0.99 16.22
CA ALA A 21 1.71 -0.31 16.81
C ALA A 21 3.22 -0.66 16.86
N ARG A 22 4.11 0.27 16.51
CA ARG A 22 5.57 0.12 16.40
C ARG A 22 6.01 -1.08 15.58
N ARG A 23 5.22 -1.45 14.57
CA ARG A 23 5.56 -2.52 13.63
C ARG A 23 6.67 -2.07 12.67
N TYR A 24 6.69 -0.79 12.34
CA TYR A 24 7.78 -0.11 11.65
C TYR A 24 7.79 1.37 12.04
N GLU A 25 8.90 2.05 11.76
CA GLU A 25 9.02 3.50 11.93
C GLU A 25 8.53 4.22 10.68
N TRP A 26 7.86 5.36 10.83
CA TRP A 26 7.35 6.15 9.69
C TRP A 26 8.45 6.49 8.66
N HIS A 27 9.68 6.71 9.12
CA HIS A 27 10.82 6.96 8.24
C HIS A 27 11.21 5.75 7.38
N GLU A 28 11.02 4.53 7.87
CA GLU A 28 11.24 3.31 7.06
C GLU A 28 10.27 3.26 5.88
N PHE A 29 8.99 3.51 6.16
CA PHE A 29 7.97 3.61 5.13
C PHE A 29 8.27 4.73 4.14
N ASN A 30 8.67 5.91 4.63
CA ASN A 30 9.00 7.05 3.78
C ASN A 30 10.17 6.74 2.82
N ARG A 31 11.20 6.01 3.27
CA ARG A 31 12.30 5.57 2.39
C ARG A 31 11.79 4.67 1.27
N VAL A 32 11.05 3.61 1.60
CA VAL A 32 10.48 2.69 0.61
C VAL A 32 9.56 3.45 -0.37
N PHE A 33 8.76 4.38 0.14
CA PHE A 33 7.88 5.18 -0.69
C PHE A 33 8.63 6.08 -1.67
N ILE A 34 9.70 6.74 -1.25
CA ILE A 34 10.54 7.55 -2.15
C ILE A 34 11.17 6.67 -3.24
N GLU A 35 11.68 5.49 -2.89
CA GLU A 35 12.22 4.55 -3.88
C GLU A 35 11.16 4.14 -4.92
N HIS A 36 9.93 3.90 -4.47
CA HIS A 36 8.79 3.63 -5.37
C HIS A 36 8.44 4.81 -6.27
N ILE A 37 8.46 6.05 -5.75
CA ILE A 37 8.25 7.25 -6.56
C ILE A 37 9.34 7.36 -7.62
N SER A 38 10.61 7.26 -7.25
CA SER A 38 11.73 7.38 -8.19
C SER A 38 11.63 6.30 -9.29
N ARG A 39 11.37 5.04 -8.92
CA ARG A 39 11.19 3.96 -9.90
C ARG A 39 10.01 4.19 -10.83
N ALA A 40 8.89 4.70 -10.30
CA ALA A 40 7.71 5.03 -11.09
C ALA A 40 8.00 6.16 -12.08
N GLU A 41 8.73 7.20 -11.67
CA GLU A 41 9.16 8.28 -12.56
C GLU A 41 10.11 7.79 -13.65
N GLU A 42 11.06 6.92 -13.32
CA GLU A 42 11.99 6.33 -14.30
C GLU A 42 11.29 5.40 -15.30
N SER A 43 10.26 4.69 -14.86
CA SER A 43 9.51 3.75 -15.70
C SER A 43 8.41 4.44 -16.54
N GLY A 44 8.15 5.74 -16.32
CA GLY A 44 7.03 6.45 -16.94
C GLY A 44 5.67 5.95 -16.44
N ASP A 45 5.62 5.45 -15.21
CA ASP A 45 4.44 4.83 -14.63
C ASP A 45 3.36 5.88 -14.33
N SER A 46 2.12 5.62 -14.76
CA SER A 46 0.99 6.53 -14.63
C SER A 46 0.16 6.31 -13.36
N SER A 47 0.62 5.47 -12.42
CA SER A 47 -0.07 5.25 -11.15
C SER A 47 -0.22 6.54 -10.38
N THR A 48 -1.37 6.73 -9.74
CA THR A 48 -1.63 7.88 -8.89
C THR A 48 -0.75 7.88 -7.64
N TYR A 49 -0.69 9.02 -6.96
CA TYR A 49 0.06 9.17 -5.71
C TYR A 49 -0.28 8.08 -4.68
N TYR A 50 -1.57 7.81 -4.45
CA TYR A 50 -2.00 6.81 -3.49
C TYR A 50 -1.79 5.37 -3.96
N GLN A 51 -1.78 5.11 -5.27
CA GLN A 51 -1.44 3.79 -5.80
C GLN A 51 0.04 3.46 -5.56
N ARG A 52 0.93 4.43 -5.81
CA ARG A 52 2.36 4.29 -5.46
C ARG A 52 2.56 4.13 -3.96
N TRP A 53 1.77 4.84 -3.18
CA TRP A 53 1.80 4.76 -1.72
C TRP A 53 1.35 3.39 -1.22
N LEU A 54 0.30 2.81 -1.81
CA LEU A 54 -0.17 1.46 -1.51
C LEU A 54 0.88 0.41 -1.86
N ALA A 55 1.48 0.50 -3.05
CA ALA A 55 2.54 -0.41 -3.48
C ALA A 55 3.75 -0.41 -2.51
N ALA A 56 4.14 0.77 -2.02
CA ALA A 56 5.18 0.90 -1.01
C ALA A 56 4.79 0.26 0.34
N LEU A 57 3.51 0.36 0.73
CA LEU A 57 3.00 -0.26 1.95
C LEU A 57 2.99 -1.79 1.83
N GLU A 58 2.57 -2.32 0.69
CA GLU A 58 2.58 -3.75 0.39
C GLU A 58 4.00 -4.31 0.43
N GLU A 59 4.95 -3.64 -0.23
CA GLU A 59 6.36 -4.05 -0.20
C GLU A 59 6.92 -4.03 1.23
N LEU A 60 6.62 -3.00 2.01
CA LEU A 60 7.07 -2.93 3.40
C LEU A 60 6.45 -4.05 4.25
N ALA A 61 5.17 -4.35 4.06
CA ALA A 61 4.49 -5.41 4.78
C ALA A 61 5.07 -6.80 4.45
N LEU A 62 5.43 -7.03 3.18
CA LEU A 62 6.13 -8.23 2.72
C LEU A 62 7.55 -8.32 3.31
N LYS A 63 8.34 -7.23 3.21
CA LYS A 63 9.71 -7.16 3.76
C LYS A 63 9.75 -7.40 5.28
N LYS A 64 8.72 -6.96 6.01
CA LYS A 64 8.59 -7.18 7.45
C LYS A 64 7.97 -8.54 7.80
N GLY A 65 7.47 -9.29 6.82
CA GLY A 65 6.82 -10.59 7.03
C GLY A 65 5.47 -10.50 7.74
N PHE A 66 4.76 -9.36 7.65
CA PHE A 66 3.41 -9.24 8.22
C PHE A 66 2.36 -9.98 7.40
N VAL A 67 2.60 -10.04 6.09
CA VAL A 67 1.80 -10.79 5.12
C VAL A 67 2.74 -11.49 4.16
N SER A 68 2.30 -12.59 3.57
CA SER A 68 2.98 -13.22 2.46
C SER A 68 2.35 -12.78 1.14
N GLU A 69 3.11 -12.83 0.04
CA GLU A 69 2.60 -12.46 -1.30
C GLU A 69 1.34 -13.25 -1.65
N GLN A 70 1.28 -14.53 -1.27
CA GLN A 70 0.11 -15.38 -1.46
C GLN A 70 -1.10 -14.93 -0.64
N GLU A 71 -0.93 -14.59 0.64
CA GLU A 71 -2.05 -14.11 1.48
C GLU A 71 -2.56 -12.77 0.94
N LEU A 72 -1.66 -11.87 0.52
CA LEU A 72 -2.05 -10.59 -0.05
C LEU A 72 -2.82 -10.77 -1.37
N ALA A 73 -2.33 -11.63 -2.26
CA ALA A 73 -2.99 -11.93 -3.53
C ALA A 73 -4.34 -12.63 -3.34
N ASP A 74 -4.43 -13.60 -2.43
CA ASP A 74 -5.67 -14.31 -2.09
C ASP A 74 -6.73 -13.32 -1.58
N ARG A 75 -6.35 -12.46 -0.63
CA ARG A 75 -7.25 -11.43 -0.09
C ARG A 75 -7.69 -10.44 -1.17
N ALA A 76 -6.76 -9.95 -1.98
CA ALA A 76 -7.09 -9.04 -3.08
C ALA A 76 -8.08 -9.69 -4.07
N GLN A 77 -7.90 -10.98 -4.37
CA GLN A 77 -8.78 -11.73 -5.25
C GLN A 77 -10.18 -11.90 -4.66
N VAL A 78 -10.29 -12.20 -3.35
CA VAL A 78 -11.58 -12.29 -2.66
C VAL A 78 -12.31 -10.94 -2.70
N PHE A 79 -11.63 -9.84 -2.38
CA PHE A 79 -12.26 -8.52 -2.44
C PHE A 79 -12.64 -8.07 -3.87
N ALA A 80 -11.87 -8.48 -4.88
CA ALA A 80 -12.19 -8.22 -6.29
C ALA A 80 -13.32 -9.11 -6.83
N ASP A 81 -13.58 -10.26 -6.21
CA ASP A 81 -14.71 -11.15 -6.55
C ASP A 81 -16.01 -10.67 -5.89
N GLU A 82 -15.94 -10.21 -4.63
CA GLU A 82 -17.08 -9.69 -3.87
C GLU A 82 -17.66 -8.39 -4.51
N ASP A 83 -16.80 -7.51 -5.04
CA ASP A 83 -17.22 -6.28 -5.77
C ASP A 83 -17.96 -6.59 -7.09
N LYS A 84 -17.85 -7.81 -7.62
CA LYS A 84 -18.58 -8.24 -8.84
C LYS A 84 -19.95 -8.85 -8.54
N HIS A 85 -20.29 -9.06 -7.27
CA HIS A 85 -21.55 -9.68 -6.86
C HIS A 85 -22.63 -8.68 -6.41
N GLU A 86 -22.46 -7.40 -6.73
CA GLU A 86 -23.47 -6.34 -6.52
C GLU A 86 -24.15 -5.86 -7.82
#